data_AF-A0A964IV17-F1
#
_entry.id   AF-A0A964IV17-F1
#
_cell.length_a   1.000
_cell.length_b   1.000
_cell.length_c   1.000
_cell.angle_alpha   90.00
_cell.angle_beta   90.00
_cell.angle_gamma   90.00
#
_symmetry.space_group_name_H-M   'P 1'
#
loop_
_entity.id
_entity.type
_entity.pdbx_description
1 polymer ?
#
loop_
_entity_poly.entity_id
_entity_poly.type
_entity_poly.pdbx_seq_one_letter_code
_entity_poly.pdbx_strand_id
1 'polypeptide(L)'
;MLLSQKDFFAAITQAFRGLTPPGNVPRDVDVALVVTLSELEDALANSSKTTRLISFGSGVIVPAAVLARLSGTAYNFHPGPPAYPGIFPSVFALYDGATRFGVTLHEMKPEVDSGPIVAF
;
A
#
# COMPACT_ATOMS: atom_id res chain seq x y z
N MET A 1 -3.16 -14.22 13.61
CA MET A 1 -4.55 -13.85 13.28
C MET A 1 -4.66 -13.82 11.77
N LEU A 2 -5.25 -14.84 11.15
CA LEU A 2 -5.54 -14.84 9.71
C LEU A 2 -6.88 -14.12 9.53
N LEU A 3 -6.84 -12.85 9.15
CA LEU A 3 -8.03 -12.19 8.61
C LEU A 3 -8.22 -12.70 7.19
N SER A 4 -9.44 -13.12 6.84
CA SER A 4 -9.73 -13.34 5.42
C SER A 4 -9.57 -12.02 4.66
N GLN A 5 -9.28 -12.05 3.36
CA GLN A 5 -9.19 -10.82 2.55
C GLN A 5 -10.46 -9.95 2.67
N LYS A 6 -11.63 -10.57 2.87
CA LYS A 6 -12.91 -9.87 3.07
C LYS A 6 -12.97 -9.14 4.43
N ASP A 7 -12.58 -9.82 5.51
CA ASP A 7 -12.59 -9.22 6.85
C ASP A 7 -11.55 -8.09 6.94
N PHE A 8 -10.40 -8.29 6.30
CA PHE A 8 -9.36 -7.27 6.19
C PHE A 8 -9.85 -6.03 5.45
N PHE A 9 -10.54 -6.20 4.31
CA PHE A 9 -11.06 -5.08 3.55
C PHE A 9 -12.14 -4.29 4.29
N ALA A 10 -13.07 -4.98 4.96
CA ALA A 10 -14.08 -4.33 5.79
C ALA A 10 -13.44 -3.50 6.91
N ALA A 11 -12.46 -4.07 7.61
CA ALA A 11 -11.73 -3.39 8.68
C ALA A 11 -10.95 -2.17 8.17
N ILE A 12 -10.24 -2.30 7.04
CA ILE A 12 -9.49 -1.18 6.44
C ILE A 12 -10.43 -0.07 5.97
N THR A 13 -11.55 -0.41 5.33
CA THR A 13 -12.54 0.59 4.90
C THR A 13 -13.09 1.35 6.09
N GLN A 14 -13.40 0.66 7.19
CA GLN A 14 -13.84 1.29 8.43
C GLN A 14 -12.75 2.18 9.04
N ALA A 15 -11.50 1.72 9.06
CA ALA A 15 -10.37 2.50 9.57
C ALA A 15 -10.20 3.81 8.76
N PHE A 16 -10.19 3.75 7.43
CA PHE A 16 -10.06 4.95 6.59
C PHE A 16 -11.23 5.92 6.75
N ARG A 17 -12.46 5.44 6.88
CA ARG A 17 -13.62 6.29 7.17
C ARG A 17 -13.55 6.95 8.55
N GLY A 18 -12.88 6.30 9.50
CA GLY A 18 -12.66 6.82 10.85
C GLY A 18 -11.52 7.85 10.96
N LEU A 19 -10.64 7.95 9.96
CA LEU A 19 -9.54 8.92 9.92
C LEU A 19 -10.05 10.32 9.56
N THR A 20 -10.69 10.99 10.53
CA THR A 20 -10.93 12.45 10.47
C THR A 20 -9.91 13.18 11.33
N PRO A 21 -9.12 14.12 10.79
CA PRO A 21 -8.31 15.01 11.61
C PRO A 21 -9.23 15.84 12.53
N PRO A 22 -8.83 16.17 13.77
CA PRO A 22 -9.60 17.06 14.63
C PRO A 22 -9.86 18.40 13.93
N GLY A 23 -11.13 18.76 13.74
CA GLY A 23 -11.55 20.06 13.18
C GLY A 23 -11.94 20.07 11.69
N ASN A 24 -11.88 18.94 10.97
CA ASN A 24 -12.39 18.86 9.59
C ASN A 24 -13.76 18.17 9.53
N VAL A 25 -14.62 18.66 8.62
CA VAL A 25 -15.83 17.92 8.18
C VAL A 25 -15.40 16.54 7.67
N PRO A 26 -16.09 15.44 8.03
CA PRO A 26 -15.83 14.13 7.44
C PRO A 26 -15.81 14.26 5.92
N ARG A 27 -14.66 13.95 5.30
CA ARG A 27 -14.64 13.76 3.85
C ARG A 27 -15.13 12.35 3.61
N ASP A 28 -16.15 12.22 2.77
CA ASP A 28 -16.49 10.90 2.22
C ASP A 28 -15.28 10.40 1.43
N VAL A 29 -14.61 9.38 1.98
CA VAL A 29 -13.53 8.67 1.31
C VAL A 29 -14.11 7.40 0.73
N ASP A 30 -14.15 7.34 -0.60
CA ASP A 30 -14.45 6.11 -1.32
C ASP A 30 -13.21 5.21 -1.30
N VAL A 31 -13.42 3.97 -0.86
CA VAL A 31 -12.37 2.95 -0.77
C VAL A 31 -12.74 1.80 -1.70
N ALA A 32 -11.85 1.46 -2.62
CA ALA A 32 -11.98 0.31 -3.51
C ALA A 32 -10.87 -0.72 -3.18
N LEU A 33 -11.24 -1.99 -3.03
CA LEU A 33 -10.28 -3.08 -2.99
C LEU A 33 -9.89 -3.45 -4.42
N VAL A 34 -8.60 -3.54 -4.67
CA VAL A 34 -8.07 -4.09 -5.91
C VAL A 34 -7.02 -5.14 -5.56
N VAL A 35 -7.12 -6.31 -6.19
CA VAL A 35 -6.26 -7.47 -5.95
C VAL A 35 -5.41 -7.77 -7.19
N THR A 36 -5.93 -7.46 -8.39
CA THR A 36 -5.24 -7.69 -9.65
C THR A 36 -4.87 -6.39 -10.36
N LEU A 37 -3.93 -6.45 -11.30
CA LEU A 37 -3.58 -5.31 -12.13
C LEU A 37 -4.77 -4.81 -12.95
N SER A 38 -5.57 -5.73 -13.53
CA SER A 38 -6.77 -5.37 -14.30
C SER A 38 -7.78 -4.61 -13.43
N GLU A 39 -8.04 -5.09 -12.21
CA GLU A 39 -8.94 -4.39 -11.28
C GLU A 39 -8.44 -3.00 -10.91
N LEU A 40 -7.12 -2.83 -10.73
CA LEU A 40 -6.51 -1.52 -10.51
C LEU A 40 -6.72 -0.61 -11.73
N GLU A 41 -6.50 -1.11 -12.95
CA GLU A 41 -6.69 -0.33 -14.17
C GLU A 41 -8.15 0.10 -14.36
N ASP A 42 -9.10 -0.77 -14.06
CA ASP A 42 -10.54 -0.51 -14.11
C ASP A 42 -10.95 0.52 -13.05
N ALA A 43 -10.46 0.37 -11.81
CA ALA A 43 -10.71 1.32 -10.73
C ALA A 43 -10.18 2.72 -11.09
N LEU A 44 -9.00 2.79 -11.71
CA LEU A 44 -8.40 4.06 -12.14
C LEU A 44 -9.14 4.73 -13.29
N ALA A 45 -9.81 3.96 -14.16
CA ALA A 45 -10.55 4.51 -15.31
C ALA A 45 -11.67 5.48 -14.89
N ASN A 46 -12.25 5.26 -13.70
CA ASN A 46 -13.34 6.08 -13.15
C ASN A 46 -12.91 6.88 -11.91
N SER A 47 -11.60 6.98 -11.65
CA SER A 47 -11.07 7.57 -10.43
C SER A 47 -11.02 9.11 -10.47
N SER A 48 -11.10 9.74 -9.30
CA SER A 48 -10.99 11.19 -9.18
C SER A 48 -9.53 11.66 -9.19
N LYS A 49 -9.32 12.97 -9.43
CA LYS A 49 -7.99 13.62 -9.34
C LYS A 49 -7.39 13.69 -7.93
N THR A 50 -8.07 13.15 -6.92
CA THR A 50 -7.55 13.05 -5.56
C THR A 50 -7.27 11.61 -5.15
N THR A 51 -7.44 10.65 -6.06
CA THR A 51 -7.21 9.23 -5.81
C THR A 51 -5.76 8.99 -5.41
N ARG A 52 -5.58 8.08 -4.44
CA ARG A 52 -4.29 7.60 -3.98
C ARG A 52 -4.32 6.07 -4.02
N LEU A 53 -3.20 5.48 -4.39
CA LEU A 53 -2.98 4.05 -4.28
C LEU A 53 -2.19 3.76 -3.01
N ILE A 54 -2.68 2.81 -2.21
CA ILE A 54 -1.99 2.31 -1.02
C ILE A 54 -1.91 0.79 -1.13
N SER A 55 -0.70 0.26 -1.15
CA SER A 55 -0.39 -1.17 -1.30
C SER A 55 0.01 -1.80 0.04
N PHE A 56 -0.44 -3.03 0.27
CA PHE A 56 -0.06 -3.86 1.41
C PHE A 56 0.17 -5.29 0.93
N GLY A 57 1.41 -5.80 1.00
CA GLY A 57 1.73 -7.20 0.69
C GLY A 57 1.26 -7.67 -0.69
N SER A 58 1.19 -6.76 -1.66
CA SER A 58 0.70 -7.06 -3.00
C SER A 58 1.71 -7.86 -3.80
N GLY A 59 1.23 -8.86 -4.55
CA GLY A 59 2.03 -9.57 -5.56
C GLY A 59 2.07 -8.84 -6.92
N VAL A 60 1.41 -7.68 -7.04
CA VAL A 60 1.32 -6.93 -8.30
C VAL A 60 2.45 -5.90 -8.37
N ILE A 61 3.34 -6.06 -9.34
CA ILE A 61 4.28 -5.01 -9.75
C ILE A 61 3.50 -4.03 -10.64
N VAL A 62 3.30 -2.80 -10.16
CA VAL A 62 2.49 -1.79 -10.86
C VAL A 62 3.33 -1.13 -11.95
N PRO A 63 2.94 -1.22 -13.24
CA PRO A 63 3.72 -0.64 -14.34
C PRO A 63 3.81 0.89 -14.24
N ALA A 64 4.90 1.46 -14.77
CA ALA A 64 5.11 2.91 -14.84
C ALA A 64 3.91 3.66 -15.48
N ALA A 65 3.32 3.09 -16.54
CA ALA A 65 2.17 3.66 -17.21
C ALA A 65 0.93 3.74 -16.31
N VAL A 66 0.75 2.78 -15.40
CA VAL A 66 -0.36 2.77 -14.43
C VAL A 66 -0.09 3.74 -13.28
N LEU A 67 1.13 3.77 -12.75
CA LEU A 67 1.53 4.77 -11.75
C LEU A 67 1.37 6.21 -12.27
N ALA A 68 1.69 6.45 -13.54
CA ALA A 68 1.54 7.77 -14.17
C ALA A 68 0.08 8.24 -14.34
N ARG A 69 -0.90 7.32 -14.26
CA ARG A 69 -2.34 7.67 -14.29
C ARG A 69 -2.83 8.21 -12.94
N LEU A 70 -2.11 7.94 -11.86
CA LEU A 70 -2.46 8.46 -10.54
C LEU A 70 -2.11 9.94 -10.46
N SER A 71 -3.06 10.71 -9.94
CA SER A 71 -2.94 12.15 -9.73
C SER A 71 -2.09 12.53 -8.52
N GLY A 72 -1.75 11.57 -7.66
CA GLY A 72 -0.77 11.78 -6.61
C GLY A 72 -0.05 10.49 -6.23
N THR A 73 0.87 10.63 -5.27
CA THR A 73 1.82 9.58 -4.90
C THR A 73 1.12 8.28 -4.48
N ALA A 74 1.59 7.18 -5.06
CA ALA A 74 1.25 5.82 -4.63
C ALA A 74 2.21 5.39 -3.51
N TYR A 75 1.71 4.70 -2.50
CA TYR A 75 2.51 4.24 -1.36
C TYR A 75 2.42 2.73 -1.18
N ASN A 76 3.50 2.12 -0.71
CA ASN A 76 3.54 0.72 -0.31
C ASN A 76 3.97 0.61 1.16
N PHE A 77 3.20 -0.15 1.93
CA PHE A 77 3.59 -0.62 3.25
C PHE A 77 4.34 -1.94 3.08
N HIS A 78 5.66 -1.83 3.00
CA HIS A 78 6.54 -2.98 2.92
C HIS A 78 6.74 -3.60 4.31
N PRO A 79 6.42 -4.89 4.53
CA PRO A 79 6.53 -5.54 5.84
C PRO A 79 7.98 -5.93 6.18
N GLY A 80 8.94 -5.04 5.95
CA GLY A 80 10.35 -5.21 6.26
C GLY A 80 11.09 -3.87 6.31
N PRO A 81 12.28 -3.80 6.95
CA PRO A 81 13.15 -2.64 6.84
C PRO A 81 13.82 -2.58 5.44
N PRO A 82 14.43 -1.45 5.04
CA PRO A 82 15.00 -1.28 3.70
C PRO A 82 16.11 -2.28 3.34
N ALA A 83 16.73 -2.90 4.34
CA ALA A 83 17.74 -3.94 4.14
C ALA A 83 17.17 -5.24 3.57
N TYR A 84 15.85 -5.46 3.65
CA TYR A 84 15.19 -6.68 3.15
C TYR A 84 14.06 -6.31 2.18
N PRO A 85 14.34 -5.83 0.96
CA PRO A 85 13.31 -5.55 -0.04
C PRO A 85 12.73 -6.85 -0.61
N GLY A 86 11.58 -6.75 -1.27
CA GLY A 86 10.95 -7.86 -2.00
C GLY A 86 10.13 -8.79 -1.11
N ILE A 87 10.10 -10.07 -1.48
CA ILE A 87 9.24 -11.05 -0.82
C ILE A 87 9.93 -11.69 0.39
N PHE A 88 9.11 -12.10 1.38
CA PHE A 88 9.56 -12.78 2.60
C PHE A 88 10.64 -12.05 3.43
N PRO A 89 10.54 -10.72 3.64
CA PRO A 89 11.56 -9.95 4.35
C PRO A 89 11.84 -10.47 5.76
N SER A 90 10.81 -10.93 6.47
CA SER A 90 10.97 -11.50 7.82
C SER A 90 11.73 -12.83 7.83
N VAL A 91 11.60 -13.64 6.78
CA VAL A 91 12.32 -14.91 6.66
C VAL A 91 13.81 -14.66 6.46
N PHE A 92 14.16 -13.72 5.56
CA PHE A 92 15.56 -13.34 5.35
C PHE A 92 16.17 -12.69 6.59
N ALA A 93 15.44 -11.82 7.28
CA ALA A 93 15.91 -11.23 8.53
C ALA A 93 16.19 -12.29 9.62
N LEU A 94 15.34 -13.31 9.74
CA LEU A 94 15.58 -14.42 10.66
C LEU A 94 16.78 -15.26 10.24
N TYR A 95 16.92 -15.54 8.95
CA TYR A 95 18.06 -16.28 8.40
C TYR A 95 19.38 -15.56 8.68
N ASP A 96 19.40 -14.24 8.55
CA ASP A 96 20.57 -13.40 8.81
C ASP A 96 20.81 -13.14 10.32
N GLY A 97 19.97 -13.69 11.20
CA GLY A 97 20.09 -13.49 12.65
C GLY A 97 19.82 -12.05 13.09
N ALA A 98 19.01 -11.29 12.35
CA ALA A 98 18.68 -9.92 12.67
C ALA A 98 17.98 -9.81 14.03
N THR A 99 18.52 -8.97 14.91
CA THR A 99 17.96 -8.72 16.26
C THR A 99 16.94 -7.58 16.28
N ARG A 100 16.74 -6.91 15.14
CA ARG A 100 15.77 -5.82 14.96
C ARG A 100 15.06 -6.01 13.63
N PHE A 101 13.76 -5.73 13.64
CA PHE A 101 12.89 -5.80 12.48
C PHE A 101 11.87 -4.67 12.53
N GLY A 102 11.27 -4.34 11.40
CA GLY A 102 10.34 -3.21 11.29
C GLY A 102 9.58 -3.25 9.97
N VAL A 103 8.87 -2.17 9.69
CA VAL A 103 8.08 -1.96 8.47
C VAL A 103 8.62 -0.70 7.80
N THR A 104 8.45 -0.58 6.49
CA THR A 104 8.81 0.65 5.76
C THR A 104 7.59 1.12 4.98
N LEU A 105 7.22 2.39 5.14
CA LEU A 105 6.32 3.07 4.21
C LEU A 105 7.17 3.82 3.19
N HIS A 106 6.97 3.54 1.91
CA HIS A 106 7.70 4.21 0.85
C HIS A 106 6.79 4.52 -0.35
N GLU A 107 7.21 5.49 -1.17
CA GLU A 107 6.55 5.75 -2.43
C GLU A 107 6.77 4.59 -3.40
N MET A 108 5.79 4.30 -4.26
CA MET A 108 5.94 3.27 -5.28
C MET A 108 6.71 3.80 -6.49
N LYS A 109 7.60 2.95 -7.01
CA LYS A 109 8.27 3.09 -8.31
C LYS A 109 8.01 1.81 -9.13
N PRO A 110 8.26 1.81 -10.44
CA PRO A 110 8.16 0.60 -11.26
C PRO A 110 9.04 -0.53 -10.73
N GLU A 111 10.20 -0.21 -10.19
CA GLU A 111 11.11 -1.16 -9.55
C GLU A 111 10.67 -1.44 -8.10
N VAL A 112 10.66 -2.73 -7.74
CA VAL A 112 10.20 -3.24 -6.42
C VAL A 112 10.97 -2.57 -5.28
N ASP A 113 10.22 -2.06 -4.29
CA ASP A 113 10.71 -1.47 -3.04
C ASP A 113 11.88 -0.46 -3.17
N SER A 114 11.89 0.30 -4.27
CA SER A 114 12.99 1.21 -4.62
C SER A 114 12.70 2.69 -4.40
N GLY A 115 11.46 3.04 -4.04
CA GLY A 115 11.04 4.43 -3.92
C GLY A 115 11.48 5.10 -2.62
N PRO A 116 11.40 6.45 -2.55
CA PRO A 116 11.71 7.20 -1.35
C PRO A 116 10.93 6.74 -0.13
N ILE A 117 11.62 6.61 1.01
CA ILE A 117 11.03 6.24 2.29
C ILE A 117 10.38 7.47 2.92
N VAL A 118 9.15 7.30 3.42
CA VAL A 118 8.40 8.34 4.13
C VAL A 118 8.24 8.05 5.63
N ALA A 119 8.28 6.78 6.06
CA ALA A 119 8.24 6.39 7.47
C ALA A 119 8.81 4.98 7.72
N PHE A 120 9.15 4.70 8.98
CA PHE A 120 9.59 3.40 9.54
C PHE A 120 8.65 2.96 10.67
#